data_AF-A0A1F5DLW2-F1
#
_entry.id   AF-A0A1F5DLW2-F1
#
_cell.length_a   1.000
_cell.length_b   1.000
_cell.length_c   1.000
_cell.angle_alpha   90.00
_cell.angle_beta   90.00
_cell.angle_gamma   90.00
#
_symmetry.space_group_name_H-M   'P 1'
#
loop_
_entity.id
_entity.type
_entity.pdbx_description
1 polymer ?
#
loop_
_entity_poly.entity_id
_entity_poly.type
_entity_poly.pdbx_seq_one_letter_code
_entity_poly.pdbx_strand_id
1 'polypeptide(L)'
;MGRLQSAVRASFEDYLHRMRTEYKEALVSKGRREAFDRLVEAWSSELGAISYAESLSLMDLILLTGEVDNRAYLEALRLKLDNLDSRLNVAEHG
;
A
#
# COMPACT_ATOMS: atom_id res chain seq x y z
N MET A 1 11.33 21.84 12.41
CA MET A 1 10.99 20.70 11.54
C MET A 1 11.08 19.34 12.25
N GLY A 2 12.18 18.98 12.92
CA GLY A 2 12.30 17.65 13.56
C GLY A 2 11.21 17.29 14.60
N ARG A 3 10.68 18.27 15.35
CA ARG A 3 9.56 18.05 16.30
C ARG A 3 8.20 17.81 15.63
N LEU A 4 8.00 18.36 14.42
CA LEU A 4 6.76 18.14 13.66
C LEU A 4 6.76 16.72 13.07
N GLN A 5 7.91 16.31 12.51
CA GLN A 5 8.11 14.96 11.99
C GLN A 5 7.96 13.88 13.06
N SER A 6 8.45 14.14 14.28
CA SER A 6 8.22 13.21 15.41
C SER A 6 6.75 13.11 15.80
N ALA A 7 5.98 14.20 15.70
CA ALA A 7 4.55 14.21 16.01
C ALA A 7 3.73 13.47 14.93
N VAL A 8 4.06 13.67 13.65
CA VAL A 8 3.42 12.94 12.53
C VAL A 8 3.71 11.44 12.64
N ARG A 9 4.95 11.07 12.95
CA ARG A 9 5.32 9.66 13.14
C ARG A 9 4.57 9.04 14.32
N ALA A 10 4.50 9.71 15.47
CA ALA A 10 3.74 9.21 16.61
C ALA A 10 2.24 9.04 16.28
N SER A 11 1.64 10.04 15.63
CA SER A 11 0.24 9.98 15.16
C SER A 11 0.01 8.82 14.18
N PHE A 12 0.95 8.56 13.28
CA PHE A 12 0.91 7.45 12.35
C PHE A 12 0.97 6.09 13.05
N GLU A 13 1.88 5.91 14.00
CA GLU A 13 2.00 4.66 14.77
C GLU A 13 0.73 4.40 15.61
N ASP A 14 0.20 5.43 16.27
CA ASP A 14 -1.05 5.33 17.03
C ASP A 14 -2.24 4.96 16.12
N TYR A 15 -2.30 5.57 14.94
CA TYR A 15 -3.34 5.28 13.96
C TYR A 15 -3.22 3.86 13.41
N LEU A 16 -2.01 3.41 13.06
CA LEU A 16 -1.75 2.04 12.62
C LEU A 16 -2.09 1.01 13.70
N HIS A 17 -1.78 1.32 14.96
CA HIS A 17 -2.12 0.43 16.08
C HIS A 17 -3.63 0.19 16.13
N ARG A 18 -4.43 1.26 16.04
CA ARG A 18 -5.89 1.16 15.99
C ARG A 18 -6.39 0.43 14.76
N MET A 19 -5.85 0.70 13.58
CA MET A 19 -6.25 -0.03 12.37
C MET A 19 -5.94 -1.54 12.48
N ARG A 20 -4.83 -1.91 13.10
CA ARG A 20 -4.48 -3.31 13.32
C ARG A 20 -5.44 -3.99 14.30
N THR A 21 -5.77 -3.34 15.42
CA THR A 21 -6.57 -3.96 16.49
C THR A 21 -8.07 -3.88 16.25
N GLU A 22 -8.58 -2.81 15.63
CA GLU A 22 -10.00 -2.57 15.40
C GLU A 22 -10.46 -3.04 14.01
N TYR A 23 -9.67 -2.76 12.96
CA TYR A 23 -10.09 -3.02 11.57
C TYR A 23 -9.57 -4.35 11.02
N LYS A 24 -8.26 -4.61 11.10
CA LYS A 24 -7.68 -5.85 10.54
C LYS A 24 -8.26 -7.10 11.20
N GLU A 25 -8.43 -7.09 12.52
CA GLU A 25 -9.05 -8.21 13.24
C GLU A 25 -10.52 -8.45 12.86
N ALA A 26 -11.24 -7.40 12.45
CA ALA A 26 -12.61 -7.53 11.96
C ALA A 26 -12.70 -8.13 10.54
N LEU A 27 -11.60 -8.21 9.80
CA LEU A 27 -11.58 -8.78 8.45
C LEU A 27 -11.67 -10.31 8.48
N VAL A 28 -12.80 -10.84 7.99
CA VAL A 28 -13.06 -12.29 7.94
C VAL A 28 -12.07 -13.04 7.03
N SER A 29 -11.76 -12.48 5.85
CA SER A 29 -10.92 -13.16 4.86
C SER A 29 -9.44 -13.03 5.17
N LYS A 30 -8.71 -14.16 5.09
CA LYS A 30 -7.24 -14.17 5.18
C LYS A 30 -6.60 -13.27 4.12
N GLY A 31 -7.05 -13.34 2.87
CA GLY A 31 -6.52 -12.52 1.78
C GLY A 31 -6.72 -11.01 1.99
N ARG A 32 -7.83 -10.61 2.64
CA ARG A 32 -8.04 -9.18 2.99
C ARG A 32 -7.10 -8.72 4.11
N ARG A 33 -6.79 -9.58 5.08
CA ARG A 33 -5.80 -9.29 6.13
C ARG A 33 -4.39 -9.19 5.57
N GLU A 34 -4.04 -10.07 4.64
CA GLU A 34 -2.76 -10.02 3.92
C GLU A 34 -2.64 -8.76 3.05
N ALA A 35 -3.72 -8.36 2.37
CA ALA A 35 -3.75 -7.10 1.62
C ALA A 35 -3.58 -5.87 2.51
N PHE A 36 -4.23 -5.87 3.69
CA PHE A 36 -4.03 -4.83 4.69
C PHE A 36 -2.56 -4.76 5.15
N ASP A 37 -1.90 -5.90 5.39
CA ASP A 37 -0.49 -5.90 5.79
C ASP A 37 0.42 -5.27 4.72
N ARG A 38 0.17 -5.55 3.44
CA ARG A 38 0.92 -4.92 2.33
C ARG A 38 0.71 -3.42 2.26
N LEU A 39 -0.53 -2.96 2.48
CA LEU A 39 -0.83 -1.52 2.57
C LEU A 39 -0.04 -0.86 3.69
N VAL A 40 0.01 -1.47 4.87
CA VAL A 40 0.78 -0.92 5.99
C VAL A 40 2.27 -0.87 5.69
N GLU A 41 2.83 -1.87 5.00
CA GLU A 41 4.22 -1.84 4.53
C GLU A 41 4.48 -0.65 3.60
N ALA A 42 3.63 -0.45 2.59
CA ALA A 42 3.75 0.67 1.65
C ALA A 42 3.64 2.04 2.33
N TRP A 43 2.71 2.20 3.28
CA TRP A 43 2.58 3.44 4.05
C TRP A 43 3.80 3.70 4.92
N SER A 44 4.35 2.65 5.54
CA SER A 44 5.50 2.76 6.43
C SER A 44 6.79 3.09 5.68
N SER A 45 6.98 2.55 4.47
CA SER A 45 8.14 2.88 3.62
C SER A 45 8.12 4.33 3.14
N GLU A 46 6.92 4.89 2.93
CA GLU A 46 6.72 6.26 2.46
C GLU A 46 6.48 7.27 3.59
N LEU A 47 6.52 6.85 4.85
CA LEU A 47 6.23 7.73 6.00
C LEU A 47 7.10 9.00 6.02
N GLY A 48 8.35 8.88 5.56
CA GLY A 48 9.24 10.03 5.38
C GLY A 48 8.66 11.05 4.40
N ALA A 49 8.22 10.62 3.22
CA ALA A 49 7.60 11.48 2.20
C ALA A 49 6.25 12.04 2.64
N ILE A 50 5.40 11.19 3.24
CA ILE A 50 4.10 11.55 3.83
C ILE A 50 4.27 12.68 4.86
N SER A 51 5.34 12.65 5.67
CA SER A 51 5.57 13.68 6.70
C SER A 51 5.84 15.08 6.16
N TYR A 52 6.16 15.22 4.86
CA TYR A 52 6.37 16.51 4.21
C TYR A 52 5.12 17.07 3.53
N ALA A 53 4.06 16.27 3.39
CA ALA A 53 2.82 16.69 2.74
C ALA A 53 1.86 17.37 3.73
N GLU A 54 2.26 18.54 4.24
CA GLU A 54 1.59 19.27 5.33
C GLU A 54 0.15 19.74 5.01
N SER A 55 -0.25 19.78 3.73
CA SER A 55 -1.58 20.24 3.29
C SER A 55 -2.66 19.16 3.22
N LEU A 56 -2.27 17.89 3.34
CA LEU A 56 -3.19 16.75 3.23
C LEU A 56 -3.32 16.06 4.59
N SER A 57 -4.50 15.50 4.89
CA SER A 57 -4.64 14.73 6.12
C SER A 57 -3.81 13.45 6.03
N LEU A 58 -3.34 12.96 7.18
CA LEU A 58 -2.61 11.69 7.24
C LEU A 58 -3.42 10.54 6.62
N MET A 59 -4.75 10.56 6.77
CA MET A 59 -5.64 9.57 6.19
C MET A 59 -5.67 9.67 4.65
N ASP A 60 -5.69 10.88 4.08
CA ASP A 60 -5.65 11.07 2.62
C ASP A 60 -4.33 10.55 2.03
N LEU A 61 -3.22 10.79 2.72
CA LEU A 61 -1.90 10.34 2.30
C LEU A 61 -1.77 8.81 2.36
N ILE A 62 -2.24 8.20 3.44
CA ILE A 62 -2.31 6.74 3.61
C ILE A 62 -3.16 6.12 2.48
N LEU A 63 -4.37 6.63 2.25
CA LEU A 63 -5.25 6.10 1.20
C LEU A 63 -4.61 6.25 -0.18
N LEU A 64 -4.05 7.42 -0.49
CA LEU A 64 -3.40 7.67 -1.78
C LEU A 64 -2.19 6.76 -2.01
N THR A 65 -1.34 6.57 -1.00
CA THR A 65 -0.20 5.65 -1.08
C THR A 65 -0.67 4.21 -1.33
N GLY A 66 -1.77 3.80 -0.69
CA GLY A 66 -2.36 2.49 -0.92
C GLY A 66 -2.86 2.30 -2.35
N GLU A 67 -3.55 3.30 -2.90
CA GLU A 67 -4.02 3.28 -4.29
C GLU A 67 -2.88 3.29 -5.31
N VAL A 68 -1.80 4.05 -5.05
CA VAL A 68 -0.61 4.08 -5.90
C VAL A 68 0.07 2.70 -5.92
N ASP A 69 0.25 2.05 -4.77
CA ASP A 69 0.85 0.72 -4.69
C ASP A 69 -0.02 -0.34 -5.39
N ASN A 70 -1.34 -0.30 -5.17
CA ASN A 70 -2.29 -1.16 -5.87
C ASN A 70 -2.18 -0.98 -7.40
N ARG A 71 -2.11 0.26 -7.89
CA ARG A 71 -1.99 0.56 -9.32
C ARG A 71 -0.68 0.01 -9.89
N ALA A 72 0.44 0.18 -9.17
CA ALA A 72 1.74 -0.34 -9.57
C ALA A 72 1.74 -1.88 -9.62
N TYR A 73 1.15 -2.53 -8.62
CA TYR A 73 1.03 -3.99 -8.57
C TYR A 73 0.18 -4.55 -9.71
N LEU A 74 -0.95 -3.90 -10.02
CA LEU A 74 -1.82 -4.27 -11.14
C LEU A 74 -1.10 -4.15 -12.49
N GLU A 75 -0.36 -3.07 -12.73
CA GLU A 75 0.41 -2.92 -13.97
C GLU A 75 1.53 -3.97 -14.08
N ALA A 76 2.20 -4.30 -12.96
CA ALA A 76 3.20 -5.37 -12.96
C ALA A 76 2.57 -6.75 -13.27
N LEU A 77 1.37 -7.03 -12.78
CA LEU A 77 0.65 -8.26 -13.12
C LEU A 77 0.19 -8.28 -14.58
N ARG A 78 -0.30 -7.16 -15.10
CA ARG A 78 -0.68 -7.02 -16.51
C ARG A 78 0.50 -7.32 -17.43
N LEU A 79 1.66 -6.71 -17.19
CA LEU A 79 2.87 -6.97 -17.99
C LEU A 79 3.31 -8.45 -17.95
N LYS A 80 3.15 -9.12 -16.80
CA LYS A 80 3.42 -10.56 -16.69
C LYS A 80 2.44 -11.40 -17.50
N LEU A 81 1.16 -11.04 -17.53
CA LEU A 81 0.15 -11.71 -18.33
C LEU A 81 0.43 -11.53 -19.83
N ASP A 82 0.70 -10.31 -20.27
CA ASP A 82 1.03 -10.00 -21.67
C ASP A 82 2.28 -10.80 -22.13
N ASN A 83 3.28 -10.94 -21.26
CA ASN A 83 4.47 -11.74 -21.54
C ASN A 83 4.16 -13.25 -21.67
N LEU A 84 3.33 -13.78 -20.76
CA LEU A 84 2.93 -15.18 -20.80
C LEU A 84 2.09 -15.50 -22.04
N ASP A 85 1.15 -14.62 -22.38
CA ASP A 85 0.32 -14.75 -23.59
C ASP A 85 1.18 -14.74 -24.86
N SER A 86 2.14 -13.81 -24.95
CA SER A 86 3.10 -13.77 -26.06
C SER A 86 3.90 -15.06 -26.20
N ARG A 87 4.33 -15.66 -25.07
CA ARG A 87 5.10 -16.91 -25.06
C ARG A 87 4.25 -18.11 -25.46
N LEU A 88 2.99 -18.16 -25.04
CA LEU A 88 2.03 -19.21 -25.43
C LEU A 88 1.73 -19.13 -26.92
N ASN A 89 1.45 -17.93 -27.45
CA ASN A 89 1.19 -17.73 -28.87
C ASN A 89 2.36 -18.20 -29.75
N VAL A 90 3.61 -17.93 -29.34
CA VAL A 90 4.81 -18.43 -30.03
C VAL A 90 4.92 -19.95 -29.96
N ALA A 91 4.59 -20.58 -28.83
CA ALA A 91 4.67 -22.03 -28.66
C ALA A 91 3.57 -22.79 -29.42
N GLU A 92 2.42 -22.17 -29.68
CA GLU A 92 1.31 -22.78 -30.41
C GLU A 92 1.44 -22.65 -31.94
N HIS A 93 2.23 -21.70 -32.43
CA HIS A 93 2.34 -21.36 -33.86
C HIS A 93 3.77 -21.53 -34.45
N GLY A 94 4.74 -21.95 -33.65
CA GLY A 94 6.12 -22.28 -34.07
C GLY A 94 6.38 -23.78 -34.01
#